data_AF-A0A954JUN0-F1
#
_entry.id   AF-A0A954JUN0-F1
#
_cell.length_a   1.000
_cell.length_b   1.000
_cell.length_c   1.000
_cell.angle_alpha   90.00
_cell.angle_beta   90.00
_cell.angle_gamma   90.00
#
_symmetry.space_group_name_H-M   'P 1'
#
loop_
_entity.id
_entity.type
_entity.pdbx_description
1 polymer ?
#
loop_
_entity_poly.entity_id
_entity_poly.type
_entity_poly.pdbx_seq_one_letter_code
_entity_poly.pdbx_strand_id
1 'polypeptide(L)'
;MKYRWLAIIPALLLNTSAATSFVSAQTEHDPKQAVPSLTVAPGLKATLFTSEPRISSPSSMDVDSQGRVWICEIVNYRAGLRDIPTRKEGDRILILEDTDGDGKADKTTVFYQGIDVNGSQGICVLGNKVIVAASPNVFLFTDENNDGKADKKELLFKIAGGEHDHSAHTSIFGPDGKLYWNFGNSGKQVFDAEGKPILERNGKPVI
;
A
#
# COMPACT_ATOMS: atom_id res chain seq x y z
N MET A 1 24.31 -40.96 75.74
CA MET A 1 24.42 -41.10 74.27
C MET A 1 23.09 -40.63 73.65
N LYS A 2 23.06 -39.42 73.07
CA LYS A 2 22.09 -38.92 72.06
C LYS A 2 22.39 -37.44 71.82
N TYR A 3 22.49 -37.08 70.54
CA TYR A 3 23.26 -35.97 69.99
C TYR A 3 22.49 -34.63 69.98
N ARG A 4 23.22 -33.53 70.19
CA ARG A 4 22.79 -32.16 69.90
C ARG A 4 22.89 -31.93 68.38
N TRP A 5 21.83 -31.42 67.77
CA TRP A 5 21.87 -30.86 66.41
C TRP A 5 21.32 -29.44 66.47
N LEU A 6 22.18 -28.45 66.19
CA LEU A 6 21.75 -27.08 65.88
C LEU A 6 21.25 -27.10 64.43
N ALA A 7 19.99 -26.74 64.21
CA ALA A 7 19.48 -26.43 62.88
C ALA A 7 19.79 -24.96 62.55
N ILE A 8 20.66 -24.75 61.56
CA ILE A 8 20.83 -23.46 60.90
C ILE A 8 19.74 -23.37 59.84
N ILE A 9 18.79 -22.45 60.00
CA ILE A 9 17.82 -22.14 58.94
C ILE A 9 18.49 -21.14 57.99
N PRO A 10 18.75 -21.48 56.72
CA PRO A 10 19.18 -20.49 55.74
C PRO A 10 18.01 -19.57 55.42
N ALA A 11 18.21 -18.26 55.53
CA ALA A 11 17.28 -17.27 55.03
C ALA A 11 17.14 -17.46 53.51
N LEU A 12 15.92 -17.79 53.07
CA LEU A 12 15.57 -17.89 51.66
C LEU A 12 15.45 -16.46 51.10
N LEU A 13 16.52 -15.94 50.49
CA LEU A 13 16.45 -14.76 49.65
C LEU A 13 15.69 -15.13 48.36
N LEU A 14 14.39 -14.81 48.33
CA LEU A 14 13.59 -14.82 47.12
C LEU A 14 14.15 -13.77 46.16
N ASN A 15 15.02 -14.21 45.25
CA ASN A 15 15.47 -13.40 44.15
C ASN A 15 14.36 -13.40 43.10
N THR A 16 13.39 -12.49 43.23
CA THR A 16 12.39 -12.25 42.18
C THR A 16 13.08 -11.51 41.03
N SER A 17 13.83 -12.24 40.22
CA SER A 17 14.13 -11.77 38.87
C SER A 17 12.83 -11.90 38.08
N ALA A 18 12.04 -10.81 38.08
CA ALA A 18 11.07 -10.61 37.03
C ALA A 18 11.90 -10.52 35.74
N ALA A 19 11.97 -11.64 35.01
CA ALA A 19 12.42 -11.62 33.64
C ALA A 19 11.40 -10.79 32.87
N THR A 20 11.63 -9.48 32.78
CA THR A 20 11.06 -8.65 31.73
C THR A 20 11.55 -9.25 30.43
N SER A 21 10.74 -10.14 29.86
CA SER A 21 10.90 -10.57 28.48
C SER A 21 10.80 -9.31 27.62
N PHE A 22 11.95 -8.79 27.22
CA PHE A 22 12.07 -7.88 26.11
C PHE A 22 11.61 -8.65 24.88
N VAL A 23 10.31 -8.56 24.61
CA VAL A 23 9.76 -8.88 23.30
C VAL A 23 10.41 -7.85 22.37
N SER A 24 11.42 -8.29 21.63
CA SER A 24 12.01 -7.49 20.57
C SER A 24 10.87 -7.05 19.65
N ALA A 25 10.80 -5.75 19.34
CA ALA A 25 9.84 -5.16 18.38
C ALA A 25 9.78 -5.92 17.03
N GLN A 26 10.79 -6.74 16.75
CA GLN A 26 10.85 -7.62 15.58
C GLN A 26 9.81 -8.74 15.58
N THR A 27 9.20 -9.07 16.72
CA THR A 27 8.08 -10.03 16.79
C THR A 27 6.71 -9.39 16.59
N GLU A 28 6.61 -8.06 16.61
CA GLU A 28 5.35 -7.31 16.53
C GLU A 28 4.79 -7.22 15.09
N HIS A 29 5.62 -7.52 14.07
CA HIS A 29 5.25 -7.45 12.65
C HIS A 29 5.51 -8.75 11.87
N ASP A 30 5.51 -9.92 12.52
CA ASP A 30 5.53 -11.21 11.80
C ASP A 30 4.18 -11.38 11.03
N PRO A 31 4.19 -11.57 9.70
CA PRO A 31 2.98 -11.79 8.92
C PRO A 31 2.08 -12.93 9.46
N LYS A 32 2.65 -13.91 10.17
CA LYS A 32 1.90 -14.99 10.83
C LYS A 32 0.96 -14.49 11.93
N GLN A 33 1.22 -13.31 12.51
CA GLN A 33 0.40 -12.69 13.55
C GLN A 33 -0.65 -11.71 12.98
N ALA A 34 -0.57 -11.37 11.68
CA ALA A 34 -1.46 -10.39 11.06
C ALA A 34 -2.92 -10.83 11.04
N VAL A 35 -3.20 -12.10 10.68
CA VAL A 35 -4.57 -12.62 10.62
C VAL A 35 -5.14 -12.98 12.00
N PRO A 36 -4.41 -13.66 12.90
CA PRO A 36 -4.93 -13.99 14.25
C PRO A 36 -5.28 -12.77 15.11
N SER A 37 -4.73 -11.59 14.82
CA SER A 37 -5.04 -10.35 15.53
C SER A 37 -6.33 -9.66 15.04
N LEU A 38 -6.96 -10.14 13.96
CA LEU A 38 -8.21 -9.59 13.44
C LEU A 38 -9.42 -10.20 14.14
N THR A 39 -10.39 -9.36 14.51
CA THR A 39 -11.74 -9.82 14.87
C THR A 39 -12.57 -9.92 13.60
N VAL A 40 -12.97 -11.13 13.22
CA VAL A 40 -13.72 -11.41 11.99
C VAL A 40 -15.19 -11.67 12.34
N ALA A 41 -16.12 -11.05 11.59
CA ALA A 41 -17.55 -11.23 11.81
C ALA A 41 -18.03 -12.66 11.48
N PRO A 42 -19.10 -13.16 12.11
CA PRO A 42 -19.65 -14.48 11.80
C PRO A 42 -19.94 -14.65 10.30
N GLY A 43 -19.52 -15.79 9.73
CA GLY A 43 -19.69 -16.09 8.30
C GLY A 43 -18.57 -15.57 7.39
N LEU A 44 -17.60 -14.82 7.91
CA LEU A 44 -16.42 -14.37 7.17
C LEU A 44 -15.16 -15.14 7.58
N LYS A 45 -14.19 -15.20 6.67
CA LYS A 45 -12.84 -15.74 6.91
C LYS A 45 -11.82 -14.74 6.38
N ALA A 46 -10.84 -14.38 7.21
CA ALA A 46 -9.67 -13.63 6.79
C ALA A 46 -8.49 -14.58 6.53
N THR A 47 -7.73 -14.33 5.47
CA THR A 47 -6.50 -15.05 5.11
C THR A 47 -5.44 -14.07 4.66
N LEU A 48 -4.17 -14.43 4.84
CA LEU A 48 -3.05 -13.63 4.36
C LEU A 48 -2.81 -13.93 2.88
N PHE A 49 -3.00 -12.94 2.01
CA PHE A 49 -2.74 -13.06 0.57
C PHE A 49 -1.27 -12.83 0.21
N THR A 50 -0.64 -11.81 0.81
CA THR A 50 0.76 -11.42 0.56
C THR A 50 1.32 -10.68 1.78
N SER A 51 2.65 -10.61 1.91
CA SER A 51 3.35 -9.86 2.94
C SER A 51 4.76 -9.48 2.50
N GLU A 52 5.48 -8.75 3.34
CA GLU A 52 6.92 -8.57 3.22
C GLU A 52 7.65 -9.93 3.12
N PRO A 53 8.74 -10.01 2.33
CA PRO A 53 9.35 -8.94 1.54
C PRO A 53 8.76 -8.75 0.13
N ARG A 54 7.67 -9.46 -0.22
CA ARG A 54 7.08 -9.42 -1.58
C ARG A 54 6.52 -8.04 -1.93
N ILE A 55 5.88 -7.41 -0.95
CA ILE A 55 5.39 -6.03 -1.01
C ILE A 55 5.86 -5.26 0.22
N SER A 56 5.87 -3.94 0.13
CA SER A 56 6.07 -3.05 1.27
C SER A 56 5.24 -1.78 1.08
N SER A 57 4.74 -1.15 2.14
CA SER A 57 4.03 0.15 2.06
C SER A 57 2.93 0.23 0.95
N PRO A 58 1.94 -0.67 0.92
CA PRO A 58 0.83 -0.58 -0.04
C PRO A 58 -0.07 0.63 0.28
N SER A 59 -0.45 1.43 -0.72
CA SER A 59 -1.34 2.59 -0.54
C SER A 59 -2.71 2.44 -1.19
N SER A 60 -2.78 1.76 -2.34
CA SER A 60 -3.98 1.64 -3.14
C SER A 60 -3.96 0.30 -3.86
N MET A 61 -5.15 -0.27 -4.08
CA MET A 61 -5.31 -1.56 -4.74
C MET A 61 -6.50 -1.59 -5.68
N ASP A 62 -6.39 -2.42 -6.72
CA ASP A 62 -7.51 -2.81 -7.58
C ASP A 62 -7.37 -4.29 -7.99
N VAL A 63 -8.45 -4.91 -8.46
CA VAL A 63 -8.46 -6.31 -8.90
C VAL A 63 -8.93 -6.36 -10.35
N ASP A 64 -8.10 -6.93 -11.22
CA ASP A 64 -8.45 -7.02 -12.64
C ASP A 64 -9.39 -8.20 -12.95
N SER A 65 -9.86 -8.28 -14.19
CA SER A 65 -10.77 -9.33 -14.64
C SER A 65 -10.16 -10.75 -14.65
N GLN A 66 -8.85 -10.87 -14.44
CA GLN A 66 -8.15 -12.16 -14.29
C GLN A 66 -7.99 -12.54 -12.79
N GLY A 67 -8.47 -11.71 -11.87
CA GLY A 67 -8.33 -11.93 -10.43
C GLY A 67 -6.96 -11.54 -9.87
N ARG A 68 -6.12 -10.86 -10.66
CA ARG A 68 -4.80 -10.39 -10.20
C ARG A 68 -4.98 -9.13 -9.37
N VAL A 69 -4.23 -9.01 -8.28
CA VAL A 69 -4.27 -7.86 -7.39
C VAL A 69 -3.19 -6.87 -7.78
N TRP A 70 -3.60 -5.66 -8.13
CA TRP A 70 -2.72 -4.56 -8.51
C TRP A 70 -2.50 -3.63 -7.32
N ILE A 71 -1.26 -3.23 -7.06
CA ILE A 71 -0.88 -2.45 -5.87
C ILE A 71 -0.02 -1.26 -6.26
N CYS A 72 -0.36 -0.08 -5.72
CA CYS A 72 0.59 1.03 -5.59
C CYS A 72 1.46 0.79 -4.35
N GLU A 73 2.75 0.52 -4.56
CA GLU A 73 3.73 0.41 -3.48
C GLU A 73 4.53 1.72 -3.37
N ILE A 74 4.45 2.35 -2.19
CA ILE A 74 4.96 3.71 -1.97
C ILE A 74 6.02 3.81 -0.87
N VAL A 75 7.16 3.17 -1.08
CA VAL A 75 8.26 3.20 -0.09
C VAL A 75 8.93 4.57 0.01
N ASN A 76 8.86 5.38 -1.06
CA ASN A 76 9.44 6.72 -1.11
C ASN A 76 8.52 7.81 -0.57
N TYR A 77 7.27 7.48 -0.22
CA TYR A 77 6.34 8.47 0.31
C TYR A 77 6.88 9.11 1.59
N ARG A 78 6.92 10.45 1.61
CA ARG A 78 7.49 11.24 2.72
C ARG A 78 8.95 10.90 3.06
N ALA A 79 9.72 10.46 2.05
CA ALA A 79 11.18 10.33 2.15
C ALA A 79 11.80 11.61 2.74
N GLY A 80 12.57 11.48 3.82
CA GLY A 80 13.22 12.61 4.50
C GLY A 80 12.49 13.20 5.70
N LEU A 81 11.23 12.80 5.99
CA LEU A 81 10.57 13.16 7.25
C LEU A 81 10.96 12.26 8.42
N ARG A 82 11.49 11.06 8.13
CA ARG A 82 11.97 10.03 9.07
C ARG A 82 13.08 9.23 8.38
N ASP A 83 13.80 8.40 9.15
CA ASP A 83 14.76 7.40 8.64
C ASP A 83 14.02 6.22 7.97
N ILE A 84 13.21 6.51 6.95
CA ILE A 84 12.49 5.52 6.15
C ILE A 84 13.40 5.11 4.98
N PRO A 85 13.64 3.81 4.75
CA PRO A 85 14.37 3.35 3.58
C PRO A 85 13.73 3.86 2.29
N THR A 86 14.54 4.44 1.41
CA THR A 86 14.10 4.90 0.10
C THR A 86 14.63 3.98 -0.98
N ARG A 87 13.94 3.99 -2.12
CA ARG A 87 14.31 3.27 -3.33
C ARG A 87 14.67 4.27 -4.42
N LYS A 88 15.93 4.21 -4.87
CA LYS A 88 16.49 5.13 -5.86
C LYS A 88 15.72 5.11 -7.18
N GLU A 89 15.26 3.93 -7.59
CA GLU A 89 14.54 3.70 -8.85
C GLU A 89 13.11 4.29 -8.82
N GLY A 90 12.60 4.65 -7.65
CA GLY A 90 11.22 5.11 -7.46
C GLY A 90 10.28 4.02 -6.96
N ASP A 91 9.05 4.44 -6.71
CA ASP A 91 7.94 3.59 -6.29
C ASP A 91 7.44 2.68 -7.43
N ARG A 92 6.69 1.65 -7.06
CA ARG A 92 6.31 0.55 -7.98
C ARG A 92 4.79 0.42 -8.09
N ILE A 93 4.34 0.09 -9.29
CA ILE A 93 3.03 -0.49 -9.53
C ILE A 93 3.24 -1.99 -9.70
N LEU A 94 2.64 -2.79 -8.83
CA LEU A 94 2.83 -4.24 -8.77
C LEU A 94 1.58 -4.97 -9.25
N ILE A 95 1.78 -6.15 -9.84
CA ILE A 95 0.74 -7.14 -10.11
C ILE A 95 1.08 -8.37 -9.26
N LEU A 96 0.14 -8.80 -8.44
CA LEU A 96 0.24 -10.00 -7.61
C LEU A 96 -0.73 -11.05 -8.11
N GLU A 97 -0.24 -12.27 -8.30
CA GLU A 97 -1.00 -13.36 -8.87
C GLU A 97 -0.93 -14.58 -7.94
N ASP A 98 -2.07 -15.23 -7.77
CA ASP A 98 -2.20 -16.58 -7.22
C ASP A 98 -2.37 -17.53 -8.41
N THR A 99 -1.31 -18.29 -8.74
CA THR A 99 -1.27 -19.13 -9.94
C THR A 99 -1.71 -20.56 -9.66
N ASP A 100 -1.84 -20.97 -8.40
CA ASP A 100 -2.27 -22.30 -7.97
C ASP A 100 -3.66 -22.35 -7.31
N GLY A 101 -4.25 -21.18 -7.02
CA GLY A 101 -5.60 -21.02 -6.49
C GLY A 101 -5.70 -21.28 -4.98
N ASP A 102 -4.59 -21.25 -4.25
CA ASP A 102 -4.57 -21.51 -2.80
C ASP A 102 -4.97 -20.29 -1.93
N GLY A 103 -5.26 -19.17 -2.58
CA GLY A 103 -5.61 -17.90 -1.97
C GLY A 103 -4.40 -17.09 -1.49
N LYS A 104 -3.20 -17.37 -2.00
CA LYS A 104 -1.97 -16.60 -1.73
C LYS A 104 -1.25 -16.22 -3.01
N ALA A 105 -0.68 -15.01 -3.02
CA ALA A 105 0.15 -14.57 -4.11
C ALA A 105 1.48 -15.35 -4.15
N ASP A 106 1.72 -16.07 -5.24
CA ASP A 106 2.97 -16.78 -5.50
C ASP A 106 3.87 -16.02 -6.50
N LYS A 107 3.28 -15.18 -7.36
CA LYS A 107 3.97 -14.42 -8.41
C LYS A 107 3.78 -12.92 -8.22
N THR A 108 4.85 -12.19 -8.54
CA THR A 108 4.88 -10.73 -8.46
C THR A 108 5.55 -10.17 -9.69
N THR A 109 4.84 -9.30 -10.39
CA THR A 109 5.33 -8.60 -11.58
C THR A 109 5.38 -7.11 -11.27
N VAL A 110 6.48 -6.44 -11.62
CA VAL A 110 6.56 -4.98 -11.57
C VAL A 110 6.03 -4.45 -12.89
N PHE A 111 4.83 -3.88 -12.88
CA PHE A 111 4.20 -3.32 -14.06
C PHE A 111 4.88 -2.04 -14.52
N TYR A 112 5.16 -1.15 -13.56
CA TYR A 112 5.88 0.08 -13.78
C TYR A 112 6.66 0.47 -12.53
N GLN A 113 7.82 1.11 -12.72
CA GLN A 113 8.63 1.66 -11.65
C GLN A 113 9.25 2.98 -12.08
N GLY A 114 9.14 4.00 -11.23
CA GLY A 114 9.72 5.31 -11.53
C GLY A 114 9.52 6.33 -10.42
N ILE A 115 10.41 7.33 -10.37
CA ILE A 115 10.31 8.45 -9.41
C ILE A 115 9.05 9.30 -9.63
N ASP A 116 8.48 9.24 -10.82
CA ASP A 116 7.29 9.97 -11.22
C ASP A 116 5.99 9.37 -10.69
N VAL A 117 6.04 8.14 -10.16
CA VAL A 117 4.93 7.49 -9.44
C VAL A 117 5.14 7.42 -7.93
N ASN A 118 6.13 8.16 -7.41
CA ASN A 118 6.37 8.26 -5.97
C ASN A 118 5.12 8.77 -5.24
N GLY A 119 4.74 8.10 -4.15
CA GLY A 119 3.58 8.49 -3.35
C GLY A 119 2.23 8.35 -4.07
N SER A 120 2.15 7.44 -5.06
CA SER A 120 0.88 7.11 -5.73
C SER A 120 -0.18 6.60 -4.75
N GLN A 121 -1.40 7.11 -4.85
CA GLN A 121 -2.48 6.86 -3.89
C GLN A 121 -3.79 6.39 -4.55
N GLY A 122 -3.80 6.26 -5.88
CA GLY A 122 -4.94 5.75 -6.63
C GLY A 122 -4.50 4.82 -7.75
N ILE A 123 -5.23 3.73 -7.94
CA ILE A 123 -5.08 2.80 -9.06
C ILE A 123 -6.46 2.32 -9.53
N CYS A 124 -6.66 2.30 -10.84
CA CYS A 124 -7.84 1.75 -11.50
C CYS A 124 -7.42 1.00 -12.75
N VAL A 125 -7.75 -0.29 -12.82
CA VAL A 125 -7.35 -1.21 -13.89
C VAL A 125 -8.53 -1.50 -14.79
N LEU A 126 -8.35 -1.26 -16.09
CA LEU A 126 -9.36 -1.48 -17.13
C LEU A 126 -8.73 -2.24 -18.29
N GLY A 127 -8.76 -3.58 -18.22
CA GLY A 127 -8.12 -4.44 -19.22
C GLY A 127 -6.62 -4.15 -19.30
N ASN A 128 -6.17 -3.65 -20.45
CA ASN A 128 -4.77 -3.31 -20.68
C ASN A 128 -4.41 -1.86 -20.36
N LYS A 129 -5.32 -1.11 -19.73
CA LYS A 129 -5.15 0.29 -19.35
C LYS A 129 -5.19 0.45 -17.85
N VAL A 130 -4.28 1.23 -17.29
CA VAL A 130 -4.18 1.44 -15.84
C VAL A 130 -4.07 2.94 -15.55
N ILE A 131 -5.04 3.48 -14.82
CA ILE A 131 -5.02 4.86 -14.34
C ILE A 131 -4.35 4.87 -12.97
N VAL A 132 -3.30 5.68 -12.82
CA VAL A 132 -2.56 5.83 -11.56
C VAL A 132 -2.54 7.29 -11.15
N ALA A 133 -3.02 7.58 -9.93
CA ALA A 133 -2.92 8.89 -9.34
C ALA A 133 -1.62 9.00 -8.53
N ALA A 134 -0.64 9.73 -9.08
CA ALA A 134 0.64 10.04 -8.48
C ALA A 134 0.83 11.56 -8.48
N SER A 135 0.26 12.19 -7.44
CA SER A 135 0.16 13.65 -7.33
C SER A 135 1.53 14.33 -7.56
N PRO A 136 1.61 15.34 -8.45
CA PRO A 136 0.51 16.13 -8.98
C PRO A 136 -0.17 15.53 -10.23
N ASN A 137 0.25 14.37 -10.71
CA ASN A 137 -0.17 13.83 -12.00
C ASN A 137 -1.14 12.66 -11.83
N VAL A 138 -2.05 12.52 -12.80
CA VAL A 138 -2.85 11.32 -13.00
C VAL A 138 -2.45 10.75 -14.35
N PHE A 139 -1.82 9.58 -14.34
CA PHE A 139 -1.30 8.93 -15.53
C PHE A 139 -2.25 7.85 -16.04
N LEU A 140 -2.26 7.67 -17.36
CA LEU A 140 -2.78 6.48 -18.04
C LEU A 140 -1.59 5.68 -18.56
N PHE A 141 -1.42 4.48 -18.02
CA PHE A 141 -0.52 3.48 -18.54
C PHE A 141 -1.26 2.53 -19.49
N THR A 142 -0.58 2.03 -20.52
CA THR A 142 -1.12 0.98 -21.41
C THR A 142 -0.09 -0.13 -21.57
N ASP A 143 -0.53 -1.38 -21.42
CA ASP A 143 0.16 -2.62 -21.78
C ASP A 143 -0.29 -3.02 -23.19
N GLU A 144 0.50 -2.74 -24.21
CA GLU A 144 0.09 -2.97 -25.61
C GLU A 144 0.25 -4.44 -26.01
N ASN A 145 1.16 -5.16 -25.36
CA ASN A 145 1.52 -6.54 -25.71
C ASN A 145 1.04 -7.60 -24.69
N ASN A 146 0.40 -7.17 -23.59
CA ASN A 146 -0.09 -7.99 -22.48
C ASN A 146 1.02 -8.78 -21.75
N ASP A 147 2.25 -8.26 -21.68
CA ASP A 147 3.36 -8.88 -20.94
C ASP A 147 3.39 -8.50 -19.46
N GLY A 148 2.44 -7.68 -18.99
CA GLY A 148 2.37 -7.20 -17.64
C GLY A 148 3.33 -6.04 -17.36
N LYS A 149 3.72 -5.26 -18.37
CA LYS A 149 4.49 -4.03 -18.24
C LYS A 149 3.83 -2.88 -18.98
N ALA A 150 4.09 -1.67 -18.52
CA ALA A 150 3.64 -0.47 -19.22
C ALA A 150 4.51 -0.21 -20.46
N ASP A 151 3.91 -0.27 -21.64
CA ASP A 151 4.53 0.13 -22.91
C ASP A 151 4.35 1.63 -23.18
N LYS A 152 3.21 2.18 -22.74
CA LYS A 152 2.85 3.59 -22.91
C LYS A 152 2.50 4.24 -21.57
N LYS A 153 2.85 5.51 -21.42
CA LYS A 153 2.48 6.37 -20.29
C LYS A 153 2.03 7.73 -20.82
N GLU A 154 0.82 8.12 -20.47
CA GLU A 154 0.20 9.38 -20.87
C GLU A 154 -0.26 10.15 -19.63
N LEU A 155 -0.22 11.47 -19.68
CA LEU A 155 -0.84 12.32 -18.65
C LEU A 155 -2.33 12.46 -18.99
N LEU A 156 -3.21 12.16 -18.04
CA LEU A 156 -4.64 12.44 -18.17
C LEU A 156 -4.98 13.81 -17.57
N PHE A 157 -4.57 13.99 -16.32
CA PHE A 157 -4.86 15.19 -15.54
C PHE A 157 -3.65 15.59 -14.71
N LYS A 158 -3.59 16.87 -14.40
CA LYS A 158 -2.66 17.41 -13.42
C LYS A 158 -3.42 18.23 -12.40
N ILE A 159 -3.07 18.11 -11.13
CA ILE A 159 -3.55 18.97 -10.06
C ILE A 159 -2.53 20.07 -9.74
N ALA A 160 -3.00 21.23 -9.27
CA ALA A 160 -2.14 22.34 -8.86
C ALA A 160 -1.43 22.07 -7.53
N GLY A 161 -2.03 21.21 -6.69
CA GLY A 161 -1.42 20.66 -5.49
C GLY A 161 -0.26 19.73 -5.77
N GLY A 162 0.65 19.58 -4.81
CA GLY A 162 1.76 18.63 -4.89
C GLY A 162 1.41 17.26 -4.29
N GLU A 163 2.44 16.47 -4.02
CA GLU A 163 2.32 15.24 -3.25
C GLU A 163 1.83 15.53 -1.81
N HIS A 164 0.68 14.95 -1.44
CA HIS A 164 0.07 15.04 -0.10
C HIS A 164 -0.92 13.88 0.08
N ASP A 165 -1.21 13.47 1.31
CA ASP A 165 -2.26 12.47 1.61
C ASP A 165 -3.70 12.95 1.29
N HIS A 166 -3.88 14.26 1.04
CA HIS A 166 -5.15 14.88 0.68
C HIS A 166 -5.16 15.34 -0.79
N SER A 167 -4.29 14.79 -1.63
CA SER A 167 -4.21 15.13 -3.06
C SER A 167 -5.06 14.18 -3.91
N ALA A 168 -4.63 13.82 -5.12
CA ALA A 168 -5.34 12.92 -6.01
C ALA A 168 -5.32 11.46 -5.52
N HIS A 169 -6.47 10.79 -5.57
CA HIS A 169 -6.68 9.41 -5.13
C HIS A 169 -7.25 8.55 -6.27
N THR A 170 -7.86 7.42 -5.94
CA THR A 170 -8.34 6.44 -6.93
C THR A 170 -9.43 6.99 -7.86
N SER A 171 -9.53 6.36 -9.03
CA SER A 171 -10.64 6.53 -9.96
C SER A 171 -11.44 5.23 -10.01
N ILE A 172 -12.73 5.29 -10.34
CA ILE A 172 -13.54 4.09 -10.52
C ILE A 172 -14.59 4.32 -11.59
N PHE A 173 -14.88 3.28 -12.39
CA PHE A 173 -16.03 3.31 -13.28
C PHE A 173 -17.31 2.99 -12.52
N GLY A 174 -18.30 3.88 -12.63
CA GLY A 174 -19.64 3.62 -12.13
C GLY A 174 -20.42 2.68 -13.04
N PRO A 175 -21.52 2.09 -12.55
CA PRO A 175 -22.42 1.26 -13.36
C PRO A 175 -23.09 2.05 -14.51
N ASP A 176 -23.01 3.38 -14.50
CA ASP A 176 -23.49 4.26 -15.58
C ASP A 176 -22.44 4.45 -16.70
N GLY A 177 -21.29 3.78 -16.62
CA GLY A 177 -20.21 3.85 -17.59
C GLY A 177 -19.35 5.11 -17.49
N LYS A 178 -19.53 5.95 -16.46
CA LYS A 178 -18.68 7.13 -16.25
C LYS A 178 -17.50 6.82 -15.34
N LEU A 179 -16.38 7.51 -15.59
CA LEU A 179 -15.25 7.52 -14.68
C LEU A 179 -15.48 8.57 -13.58
N TYR A 180 -15.42 8.12 -12.34
CA TYR A 180 -15.41 8.96 -11.15
C TYR A 180 -13.99 9.04 -10.62
N TRP A 181 -13.53 10.23 -10.30
CA TRP A 181 -12.21 10.45 -9.72
C TRP A 181 -12.32 11.48 -8.61
N ASN A 182 -11.54 11.31 -7.55
CA ASN A 182 -11.54 12.20 -6.41
C ASN A 182 -10.14 12.75 -6.11
N PHE A 183 -10.11 13.97 -5.60
CA PHE A 183 -8.95 14.60 -5.00
C PHE A 183 -9.39 15.42 -3.78
N GLY A 184 -8.52 15.56 -2.79
CA GLY A 184 -8.83 16.31 -1.58
C GLY A 184 -8.44 17.78 -1.66
N ASN A 185 -8.61 18.50 -0.55
CA ASN A 185 -8.39 19.95 -0.46
C ASN A 185 -6.95 20.40 -0.77
N SER A 186 -5.96 19.50 -0.69
CA SER A 186 -4.58 19.80 -1.06
C SER A 186 -4.37 19.81 -2.58
N GLY A 187 -5.28 19.23 -3.37
CA GLY A 187 -5.18 19.15 -4.82
C GLY A 187 -5.41 20.48 -5.54
N LYS A 188 -6.17 21.41 -4.93
CA LYS A 188 -6.47 22.72 -5.53
C LYS A 188 -7.09 22.53 -6.92
N GLN A 189 -6.56 23.15 -7.95
CA GLN A 189 -7.18 23.14 -9.28
C GLN A 189 -6.80 21.93 -10.15
N VAL A 190 -7.70 21.48 -11.03
CA VAL A 190 -7.45 20.44 -12.04
C VAL A 190 -7.17 21.03 -13.43
N PHE A 191 -6.21 20.43 -14.15
CA PHE A 191 -5.83 20.74 -15.52
C PHE A 191 -5.84 19.47 -16.39
N ASP A 192 -6.10 19.64 -17.69
CA ASP A 192 -5.89 18.59 -18.69
C ASP A 192 -4.39 18.35 -18.98
N ALA A 193 -4.10 17.43 -19.89
CA ALA A 193 -2.74 17.06 -20.29
C ALA A 193 -1.96 18.23 -20.92
N GLU A 194 -2.66 19.17 -21.57
CA GLU A 194 -2.08 20.37 -22.18
C GLU A 194 -1.94 21.53 -21.18
N GLY A 195 -2.36 21.35 -19.92
CA GLY A 195 -2.27 22.35 -18.87
C GLY A 195 -3.41 23.37 -18.89
N LYS A 196 -4.51 23.11 -19.59
CA LYS A 196 -5.71 23.97 -19.55
C LYS A 196 -6.57 23.60 -18.35
N PRO A 197 -7.16 24.59 -17.65
CA PRO A 197 -8.10 24.33 -16.57
C PRO A 197 -9.27 23.45 -16.99
N ILE A 198 -9.56 22.42 -16.21
CA ILE A 198 -10.86 21.74 -16.28
C ILE A 198 -11.90 22.61 -15.58
N LEU A 199 -13.01 22.87 -16.28
CA LEU A 199 -14.08 23.72 -15.79
C LEU A 199 -15.30 22.90 -15.41
N GLU A 200 -15.96 23.32 -14.33
CA GLU A 200 -17.32 22.93 -14.00
C GLU A 200 -18.30 23.36 -15.11
N ARG A 201 -19.52 22.82 -15.06
CA ARG A 201 -20.60 23.18 -15.98
C ARG A 201 -20.97 24.67 -15.96
N ASN A 202 -20.67 25.37 -14.87
CA ASN A 202 -20.90 26.82 -14.70
C ASN A 202 -19.74 27.69 -15.21
N GLY A 203 -18.68 27.08 -15.77
CA GLY A 203 -17.50 27.78 -16.29
C GLY A 203 -16.42 28.13 -15.25
N LYS A 204 -16.61 27.79 -13.97
CA LYS A 204 -15.58 27.95 -12.94
C LYS A 204 -14.59 26.79 -12.98
N PRO A 205 -13.31 26.99 -12.60
CA PRO A 205 -12.38 25.88 -12.44
C PRO A 205 -12.84 24.87 -11.40
N VAL A 206 -12.55 23.59 -11.64
CA VAL A 206 -12.65 22.53 -10.63
C VAL A 206 -11.53 22.72 -9.59
N ILE A 207 -11.90 22.81 -8.30
CA ILE A 207 -11.02 23.09 -7.14
C ILE A 207 -11.25 22.06 -6.03
#